data_AF-T1AR76-F1
#
_entry.id   AF-T1AR76-F1
#
_cell.length_a   1.000
_cell.length_b   1.000
_cell.length_c   1.000
_cell.angle_alpha   90.00
_cell.angle_beta   90.00
_cell.angle_gamma   90.00
#
_symmetry.space_group_name_H-M   'P 1'
#
loop_
_entity.id
_entity.type
_entity.pdbx_description
1 polymer ?
#
loop_
_entity_poly.entity_id
_entity_poly.type
_entity_poly.pdbx_seq_one_letter_code
_entity_poly.pdbx_strand_id
1 'polypeptide(L)'
;MGIFYPYILQESVRLIGVEAGGDGLSSGRHAASLSAGVPGVLHGNRTYLLQDAHGQIIETHSISAGLDYPGVGPEHAWLKDNGRASYVAITDEEALQAFHTLCRL
;
A
#
# COMPACT_ATOMS: atom_id res chain seq x y z
N MET A 1 11.05 -2.78 1.76
CA MET A 1 11.44 -4.12 1.27
C MET A 1 12.29 -4.84 2.28
N GLY A 2 11.95 -6.09 2.59
CA GLY A 2 12.58 -6.88 3.66
C GLY A 2 12.15 -8.34 3.54
N ILE A 3 10.97 -8.68 4.10
CA ILE A 3 10.47 -10.07 4.13
C ILE A 3 10.29 -10.70 2.74
N PHE A 4 10.00 -9.91 1.70
CA PHE A 4 9.84 -10.44 0.33
C PHE A 4 11.16 -10.87 -0.32
N TYR A 5 12.27 -10.23 0.02
CA TYR A 5 13.55 -10.39 -0.70
C TYR A 5 13.99 -11.85 -0.91
N PRO A 6 14.07 -12.70 0.13
CA PRO A 6 14.50 -14.10 -0.05
C PRO A 6 13.54 -14.94 -0.90
N TYR A 7 12.31 -14.48 -1.10
CA TYR A 7 11.26 -15.21 -1.82
C TYR A 7 11.02 -14.69 -3.24
N ILE A 8 11.70 -13.62 -3.69
CA ILE A 8 11.47 -13.05 -5.03
C ILE A 8 11.66 -14.10 -6.14
N LEU A 9 12.63 -15.01 -6.01
CA LEU A 9 12.86 -16.07 -7.00
C LEU A 9 12.07 -17.36 -6.73
N GLN A 10 11.31 -17.42 -5.64
CA GLN A 10 10.51 -18.59 -5.25
C GLN A 10 9.08 -18.44 -5.77
N GLU A 11 8.84 -18.79 -7.03
CA GLU A 11 7.55 -18.56 -7.73
C GLU A 11 6.35 -19.23 -7.05
N SER A 12 6.56 -20.34 -6.33
CA SER A 12 5.52 -21.02 -5.55
C SER A 12 5.07 -20.20 -4.33
N VAL A 13 5.86 -19.23 -3.89
CA VAL A 13 5.55 -18.36 -2.75
C VAL A 13 4.85 -17.09 -3.25
N ARG A 14 3.60 -16.92 -2.86
CA ARG A 14 2.83 -15.70 -3.12
C ARG A 14 3.35 -14.54 -2.27
N LEU A 15 3.59 -13.39 -2.89
CA LEU A 15 3.96 -12.16 -2.19
C LEU A 15 2.74 -11.23 -2.18
N ILE A 16 2.26 -10.91 -0.99
CA ILE A 16 1.05 -10.08 -0.80
C ILE A 16 1.42 -8.89 0.06
N GLY A 17 1.42 -7.70 -0.54
CA GLY A 17 1.49 -6.44 0.19
C GLY A 17 0.09 -5.98 0.59
N VAL A 18 -0.03 -5.41 1.78
CA VAL A 18 -1.30 -4.89 2.30
C VAL A 18 -1.13 -3.41 2.58
N GLU A 19 -1.88 -2.58 1.88
CA GLU A 19 -1.88 -1.13 2.05
C GLU A 19 -3.03 -0.68 2.96
N ALA A 20 -2.88 0.49 3.58
CA ALA A 20 -3.93 1.06 4.42
C ALA A 20 -5.09 1.59 3.55
N GLY A 21 -6.24 0.94 3.69
CA GLY A 21 -7.48 1.27 3.01
C GLY A 21 -8.29 2.38 3.69
N GLY A 22 -7.90 2.83 4.89
CA GLY A 22 -8.58 3.89 5.64
C GLY A 22 -10.08 3.60 5.81
N ASP A 23 -10.92 4.57 5.44
CA ASP A 23 -12.38 4.44 5.44
C ASP A 23 -12.91 3.57 4.26
N GLY A 24 -12.02 3.08 3.40
CA GLY A 24 -12.31 2.37 2.17
C GLY A 24 -11.87 3.14 0.94
N LEU A 25 -11.44 2.43 -0.11
CA LEU A 25 -10.87 3.04 -1.32
C LEU A 25 -11.82 4.03 -2.03
N SER A 26 -13.12 3.72 -2.05
CA SER A 26 -14.13 4.58 -2.70
C SER A 26 -14.36 5.91 -1.98
N SER A 27 -13.92 6.04 -0.72
CA SER A 27 -14.08 7.28 0.05
C SER A 27 -13.04 8.34 -0.33
N GLY A 28 -11.92 7.93 -0.96
CA GLY A 28 -10.74 8.78 -1.16
C GLY A 28 -9.92 9.03 0.12
N ARG A 29 -10.38 8.56 1.28
CA ARG A 29 -9.67 8.65 2.57
C ARG A 29 -8.92 7.34 2.84
N HIS A 30 -7.76 7.18 2.22
CA HIS A 30 -6.89 6.01 2.36
C HIS A 30 -5.42 6.35 2.09
N ALA A 31 -4.50 5.38 2.27
CA ALA A 31 -3.09 5.50 1.91
C ALA A 31 -2.61 4.40 0.93
N ALA A 32 -3.55 3.79 0.19
CA ALA A 32 -3.28 2.70 -0.77
C ALA A 32 -2.75 3.17 -2.14
N SER A 33 -1.47 3.54 -2.19
CA SER A 33 -0.81 4.09 -3.38
C SER A 33 -0.73 3.13 -4.58
N LEU A 34 -0.47 1.84 -4.37
CA LEU A 34 -0.40 0.85 -5.45
C LEU A 34 -1.78 0.42 -5.95
N SER A 35 -2.78 0.47 -5.06
CA SER A 35 -4.16 0.05 -5.35
C SER A 35 -4.97 1.13 -6.07
N ALA A 36 -4.78 2.41 -5.72
CA ALA A 36 -5.60 3.52 -6.22
C ALA A 36 -4.79 4.71 -6.76
N GLY A 37 -3.47 4.72 -6.59
CA GLY A 37 -2.60 5.78 -7.09
C GLY A 37 -2.19 5.60 -8.54
N VAL A 38 -1.38 6.56 -9.00
CA VAL A 38 -0.87 6.62 -10.37
C VAL A 38 0.65 6.81 -10.36
N PRO A 39 1.38 6.44 -11.43
CA PRO A 39 2.80 6.71 -11.54
C PRO A 39 3.11 8.22 -11.50
N GLY A 40 4.08 8.62 -10.68
CA GLY A 40 4.56 9.99 -10.57
C GLY A 40 5.93 10.06 -9.89
N VAL A 41 6.36 11.28 -9.51
CA VAL A 41 7.63 11.51 -8.83
C VAL A 41 7.39 12.19 -7.48
N LEU A 42 7.84 11.55 -6.41
CA LEU A 42 7.73 12.08 -5.05
C LEU A 42 8.99 11.70 -4.27
N HIS A 43 9.51 12.64 -3.47
CA HIS A 43 10.66 12.41 -2.59
C HIS A 43 11.85 11.71 -3.27
N GLY A 44 12.22 12.16 -4.47
CA GLY A 44 13.43 11.72 -5.18
C GLY A 44 13.34 10.38 -5.92
N ASN A 45 12.16 9.78 -6.06
CA ASN A 45 11.98 8.56 -6.85
C ASN A 45 10.71 8.60 -7.73
N ARG A 46 10.70 7.81 -8.81
CA ARG A 46 9.52 7.57 -9.66
C ARG A 46 8.83 6.29 -9.20
N THR A 47 7.57 6.39 -8.78
CA THR A 47 6.80 5.31 -8.16
C THR A 47 5.30 5.55 -8.30
N TYR A 48 4.46 4.69 -7.74
CA TYR A 48 3.02 4.98 -7.58
C TYR A 48 2.81 5.90 -6.37
N LEU A 49 1.95 6.89 -6.56
CA LEU A 49 1.56 7.81 -5.50
C LEU A 49 0.13 8.32 -5.69
N LEU A 50 -0.41 8.86 -4.61
CA LEU A 50 -1.73 9.46 -4.56
C LEU A 50 -1.60 10.95 -4.88
N GLN A 51 -2.20 11.36 -6.00
CA GLN A 51 -2.20 12.73 -6.48
C GLN A 51 -3.49 13.06 -7.24
N ASP A 52 -3.82 14.34 -7.32
CA ASP A 52 -4.95 14.85 -8.10
C ASP A 52 -4.63 14.94 -9.61
N ALA A 53 -5.62 15.40 -10.39
CA ALA A 53 -5.47 15.57 -11.84
C ALA A 53 -4.42 16.62 -12.26
N HIS A 54 -3.97 17.46 -11.33
CA HIS A 54 -2.94 18.48 -11.53
C HIS A 54 -1.56 18.02 -11.02
N GLY A 55 -1.45 16.78 -10.52
CA GLY A 55 -0.23 16.23 -9.97
C GLY A 55 0.09 16.71 -8.56
N GLN A 56 -0.87 17.31 -7.85
CA GLN A 56 -0.70 17.69 -6.45
C GLN A 56 -0.93 16.48 -5.55
N ILE A 57 -0.08 16.33 -4.53
CA ILE A 57 -0.19 15.23 -3.56
C ILE A 57 -1.48 15.41 -2.77
N ILE A 58 -2.29 14.36 -2.71
CA ILE A 58 -3.50 14.35 -1.88
C ILE A 58 -3.17 13.92 -0.46
N GLU A 59 -3.93 14.45 0.49
CA GLU A 59 -3.84 14.02 1.89
C GLU A 59 -4.33 12.58 2.03
N THR A 60 -3.60 11.77 2.79
CA THR A 60 -3.92 10.36 3.04
C THR A 60 -4.67 10.16 4.34
N HIS A 61 -5.22 8.96 4.52
CA HIS A 61 -5.80 8.57 5.78
C HIS A 61 -5.50 7.10 6.12
N SER A 62 -5.14 6.88 7.37
CA SER A 62 -4.98 5.56 7.98
C SER A 62 -5.05 5.72 9.50
N ILE A 63 -5.77 4.84 10.19
CA ILE A 63 -5.72 4.82 11.66
C ILE A 63 -4.32 4.53 12.20
N SER A 64 -3.50 3.82 11.40
CA SER A 64 -2.09 3.56 11.71
C SER A 64 -1.20 4.63 11.10
N ALA A 65 -0.63 5.49 11.94
CA ALA A 65 0.29 6.55 11.53
C ALA A 65 1.51 6.03 10.74
N GLY A 66 1.96 4.80 11.01
CA GLY A 66 3.10 4.20 10.30
C GLY A 66 2.81 3.84 8.83
N LEU A 67 1.54 3.85 8.40
CA LEU A 67 1.11 3.55 7.03
C LEU A 67 0.52 4.77 6.31
N ASP A 68 0.41 5.91 6.98
CA ASP A 68 -0.23 7.12 6.46
C ASP A 68 0.75 7.91 5.58
N TYR A 69 0.97 7.42 4.35
CA TYR A 69 1.93 7.97 3.41
C TYR A 69 1.42 7.91 1.96
N PRO A 70 1.51 9.00 1.16
CA PRO A 70 0.93 9.09 -0.17
C PRO A 70 1.73 8.41 -1.28
N GLY A 71 2.84 7.75 -0.97
CA GLY A 71 3.67 7.06 -1.96
C GLY A 71 4.06 5.65 -1.53
N VAL A 72 4.94 5.03 -2.30
CA VAL A 72 5.46 3.70 -1.99
C VAL A 72 6.87 3.52 -2.55
N GLY A 73 7.68 2.64 -1.94
CA GLY A 73 9.01 2.34 -2.48
C GLY A 73 8.96 1.79 -3.91
N PRO A 74 9.85 2.22 -4.82
CA PRO A 74 9.77 1.87 -6.25
C PRO A 74 9.96 0.37 -6.54
N GLU A 75 10.63 -0.37 -5.65
CA GLU A 75 10.75 -1.82 -5.77
C GLU A 75 9.40 -2.53 -5.62
N HIS A 76 8.50 -2.01 -4.77
CA HIS A 76 7.13 -2.53 -4.66
C HIS A 76 6.31 -2.26 -5.93
N ALA A 77 6.47 -1.07 -6.52
CA ALA A 77 5.87 -0.72 -7.81
C ALA A 77 6.33 -1.67 -8.92
N TRP A 78 7.63 -1.93 -9.02
CA TRP A 78 8.18 -2.87 -10.00
C TRP A 78 7.66 -4.30 -9.80
N LEU A 79 7.61 -4.79 -8.55
CA LEU A 79 7.06 -6.11 -8.23
C LEU A 79 5.56 -6.23 -8.51
N LYS A 80 4.80 -5.13 -8.42
CA LYS A 80 3.39 -5.09 -8.84
C LYS A 80 3.29 -5.21 -10.36
N ASP A 81 4.02 -4.35 -11.08
CA ASP A 81 3.90 -4.21 -12.53
C ASP A 81 4.39 -5.47 -13.28
N ASN A 82 5.39 -6.19 -12.74
CA ASN A 82 5.86 -7.45 -13.31
C ASN A 82 5.04 -8.68 -12.85
N GLY A 83 4.00 -8.49 -12.04
CA GLY A 83 3.12 -9.55 -11.55
C GLY A 83 3.71 -10.44 -10.46
N ARG A 84 4.92 -10.14 -9.95
CA ARG A 84 5.56 -10.98 -8.92
C ARG A 84 4.89 -10.84 -7.56
N ALA A 85 4.37 -9.66 -7.23
CA ALA A 85 3.63 -9.41 -5.99
C ALA A 85 2.24 -8.84 -6.28
N SER A 86 1.27 -9.22 -5.44
CA SER A 86 -0.07 -8.65 -5.43
C SER A 86 -0.22 -7.69 -4.26
N TYR A 87 -1.01 -6.65 -4.44
CA TYR A 87 -1.27 -5.65 -3.41
C TYR A 87 -2.78 -5.53 -3.21
N VAL A 88 -3.19 -5.49 -1.95
CA VAL A 88 -4.59 -5.32 -1.53
C VAL A 88 -4.66 -4.20 -0.50
N ALA A 89 -5.84 -3.63 -0.31
CA ALA A 89 -6.09 -2.64 0.74
C ALA A 89 -6.94 -3.25 1.86
N ILE A 90 -6.63 -2.89 3.11
CA ILE A 90 -7.39 -3.28 4.30
C ILE A 90 -7.83 -2.02 5.04
N THR A 91 -9.12 -1.94 5.35
CA THR A 91 -9.75 -0.80 6.03
C THR A 91 -9.33 -0.70 7.50
N ASP A 92 -9.55 0.48 8.08
CA ASP A 92 -9.26 0.72 9.49
C ASP A 92 -10.08 -0.21 10.40
N GLU A 93 -11.33 -0.50 10.04
CA GLU A 93 -12.21 -1.43 10.77
C GLU A 93 -11.65 -2.87 10.75
N GLU A 94 -11.26 -3.37 9.57
CA GLU A 94 -10.66 -4.69 9.41
C GLU A 94 -9.34 -4.82 10.20
N ALA A 95 -8.51 -3.77 10.18
CA ALA A 95 -7.26 -3.73 10.94
C ALA A 95 -7.51 -3.77 12.46
N LEU A 96 -8.47 -2.99 12.97
CA LEU A 96 -8.85 -3.00 14.39
C LEU A 96 -9.46 -4.34 14.81
N GLN A 97 -10.30 -4.94 13.97
CA GLN A 97 -10.86 -6.26 14.23
C GLN A 97 -9.74 -7.32 14.34
N ALA A 98 -8.76 -7.29 13.44
CA ALA A 98 -7.61 -8.19 13.48
C ALA A 98 -6.75 -7.98 14.73
N PHE A 99 -6.46 -6.72 15.08
CA PHE A 99 -5.73 -6.37 16.31
C PHE A 99 -6.43 -6.95 17.55
N HIS A 100 -7.72 -6.70 17.68
CA HIS A 100 -8.52 -7.18 18.80
C HIS A 100 -8.64 -8.70 18.86
N THR A 101 -8.70 -9.36 17.70
CA THR A 101 -8.69 -10.82 17.62
C THR A 101 -7.38 -11.37 18.16
N LEU A 102 -6.25 -10.85 17.68
CA LEU A 102 -4.91 -11.31 18.09
C LEU A 102 -4.66 -11.13 19.59
N CYS A 103 -5.09 -10.01 20.18
CA CYS A 103 -4.93 -9.76 21.62
C CYS A 103 -5.79 -10.66 22.52
N ARG A 104 -6.78 -11.37 21.96
CA ARG A 104 -7.69 -12.25 22.69
C ARG A 104 -7.47 -13.74 22.39
N LEU A 105 -6.50 -14.07 21.54
CA LEU A 105 -6.00 -15.43 21.35
C LEU A 105 -5.16 -15.86 22.55
#